data_AF-A0A6A3LYE5-F1
#
_entry.id   AF-A0A6A3LYE5-F1
#
_cell.length_a   1.000
_cell.length_b   1.000
_cell.length_c   1.000
_cell.angle_alpha   90.00
_cell.angle_beta   90.00
_cell.angle_gamma   90.00
#
_symmetry.space_group_name_H-M   'P 1'
#
loop_
_entity.id
_entity.type
_entity.pdbx_description
1 polymer ?
#
loop_
_entity_poly.entity_id
_entity_poly.type
_entity_poly.pdbx_seq_one_letter_code
_entity_poly.pdbx_strand_id
1 'polypeptide(L)'
;MAAGVVVNAHNNDDDVPTEGSRTYAIIVCVFAALGGLFFGYDQGVTSGVLIMDSFLYDYCVGWHNFTYEQCIASTSELPSEWTTFTVWYNMAYNLGCLGGAFVGGIVADKLGRRWTIFTAGLLFCIGTSWVCFNKAQEHNLMYIAR
;
A
#
# COMPACT_ATOMS: atom_id res chain seq x y z
N MET A 1 15.41 -10.43 -9.20
CA MET A 1 16.84 -10.04 -9.13
C MET A 1 17.42 -10.12 -10.53
N ALA A 2 17.36 -9.04 -11.30
CA ALA A 2 17.98 -8.98 -12.62
C ALA A 2 19.37 -8.36 -12.45
N ALA A 3 20.40 -9.19 -12.63
CA ALA A 3 21.79 -8.78 -12.63
C ALA A 3 22.03 -7.75 -13.74
N GLY A 4 22.59 -6.60 -13.38
CA GLY A 4 23.03 -5.60 -14.35
C GLY A 4 24.19 -6.14 -15.17
N VAL A 5 23.94 -6.39 -16.46
CA VAL A 5 25.01 -6.58 -17.44
C VAL A 5 25.54 -5.19 -17.78
N VAL A 6 26.79 -4.93 -17.40
CA VAL A 6 27.53 -3.73 -17.79
C VAL A 6 27.98 -3.95 -19.24
N VAL A 7 27.25 -3.40 -20.21
CA VAL A 7 27.66 -3.44 -21.62
C VAL A 7 28.62 -2.29 -21.86
N ASN A 8 29.89 -2.61 -22.08
CA ASN A 8 30.89 -1.67 -22.57
C ASN A 8 30.76 -1.62 -24.10
N ALA A 9 30.05 -0.62 -24.62
CA ALA A 9 29.90 -0.40 -26.05
C ALA A 9 30.74 0.83 -26.46
N HIS A 10 32.02 0.59 -26.73
CA HIS A 10 32.81 1.54 -27.51
C HIS A 10 32.65 1.18 -28.99
N ASN A 11 31.64 1.75 -29.65
CA ASN A 11 31.56 1.83 -31.10
C ASN A 11 30.99 3.21 -31.47
N ASN A 12 31.87 4.03 -32.06
CA ASN A 12 31.50 5.18 -32.88
C ASN A 12 30.72 4.65 -34.08
N ASP A 13 29.45 4.99 -34.17
CA ASP A 13 28.65 5.21 -35.39
C ASP A 13 27.17 5.18 -34.97
N ASP A 14 26.54 6.36 -34.91
CA ASP A 14 25.10 6.65 -35.05
C ASP A 14 24.69 7.89 -34.23
N ASP A 15 24.78 9.06 -34.86
CA ASP A 15 24.22 10.34 -34.41
C ASP A 15 22.67 10.30 -34.40
N VAL A 16 22.11 9.68 -33.38
CA VAL A 16 20.78 10.02 -32.86
C VAL A 16 20.94 10.40 -31.39
N PRO A 17 20.64 11.64 -30.96
CA PRO A 17 20.79 12.04 -29.57
C PRO A 17 19.71 11.33 -28.74
N THR A 18 20.03 10.11 -28.32
CA THR A 18 19.15 9.22 -27.54
C THR A 18 19.51 9.25 -26.05
N GLU A 19 20.43 10.14 -25.65
CA GLU A 19 20.70 10.42 -24.24
C GLU A 19 19.70 11.46 -23.72
N GLY A 20 18.57 10.98 -23.19
CA GLY A 20 17.79 11.79 -22.25
C GLY A 20 18.72 12.23 -21.11
N SER A 21 18.61 13.50 -20.69
CA SER A 21 19.48 14.05 -19.64
C SER A 21 19.56 13.12 -18.43
N ARG A 22 20.78 12.72 -18.03
CA ARG A 22 21.00 11.87 -16.86
C ARG A 22 20.32 12.42 -15.61
N THR A 23 20.29 13.75 -15.47
CA THR A 23 19.58 14.44 -14.39
C THR A 23 18.06 14.19 -14.45
N TYR A 24 17.48 14.22 -15.65
CA TYR A 24 16.05 13.92 -15.84
C TYR A 24 15.72 12.47 -15.45
N ALA A 25 16.55 11.50 -15.87
CA ALA A 25 16.36 10.10 -15.49
C ALA A 25 16.44 9.88 -13.97
N ILE A 26 17.42 10.51 -13.30
CA ILE A 26 17.56 10.42 -11.84
C ILE A 26 16.31 10.97 -11.13
N ILE A 27 15.83 12.15 -11.54
CA ILE A 27 14.64 12.77 -10.94
C ILE A 27 13.40 11.88 -11.12
N VAL A 28 13.21 11.32 -12.32
CA VAL A 28 12.07 10.42 -12.60
C VAL A 28 12.16 9.13 -11.77
N CYS A 29 13.36 8.56 -11.62
CA CYS A 29 13.56 7.37 -10.79
C CYS A 29 13.29 7.64 -9.30
N VAL A 30 13.73 8.79 -8.77
CA VAL A 30 13.43 9.19 -7.39
C VAL A 30 11.93 9.36 -7.20
N PHE A 31 11.25 10.02 -8.13
CA PHE A 31 9.80 10.20 -8.06
C PHE A 31 9.05 8.86 -8.15
N ALA A 32 9.48 7.95 -9.02
CA ALA A 32 8.91 6.61 -9.10
C ALA A 32 9.13 5.78 -7.82
N ALA A 33 10.30 5.93 -7.18
CA ALA A 33 10.63 5.24 -5.93
C ALA A 33 9.76 5.69 -4.74
N LEU A 34 9.23 6.93 -4.74
CA LEU A 34 8.31 7.40 -3.70
C LEU A 34 7.04 6.54 -3.60
N GLY A 35 6.57 5.96 -4.71
CA GLY A 35 5.45 5.02 -4.67
C GLY A 35 5.74 3.77 -3.84
N GLY A 36 6.96 3.23 -3.96
CA GLY A 36 7.41 2.11 -3.14
C GLY A 36 7.61 2.49 -1.66
N LEU A 37 8.04 3.72 -1.40
CA LEU A 37 8.15 4.24 -0.03
C LEU A 37 6.78 4.36 0.63
N PHE A 38 5.78 4.92 -0.06
CA PHE A 38 4.42 5.03 0.47
C PHE A 38 3.77 3.66 0.68
N PHE A 39 3.99 2.71 -0.23
CA PHE A 39 3.56 1.33 -0.05
C PHE A 39 4.11 0.70 1.25
N GLY A 40 5.41 0.89 1.52
CA GLY A 40 6.03 0.40 2.76
C GLY A 40 5.56 1.16 4.00
N TYR A 41 5.31 2.47 3.88
CA TYR A 41 4.78 3.29 4.97
C TYR A 41 3.40 2.80 5.44
N ASP A 42 2.47 2.55 4.51
CA ASP A 42 1.12 2.08 4.84
C ASP A 42 1.14 0.75 5.59
N GLN A 43 1.96 -0.20 5.11
CA GLN A 43 2.16 -1.48 5.79
C GLN A 43 2.80 -1.29 7.18
N GLY A 44 3.77 -0.39 7.31
CA GLY A 44 4.49 -0.16 8.56
C GLY A 44 3.65 0.53 9.64
N VAL A 45 2.86 1.52 9.28
CA VAL A 45 2.05 2.31 10.24
C VAL A 45 0.80 1.56 10.72
N THR A 46 0.27 0.66 9.90
CA THR A 46 -0.96 -0.09 10.21
C THR A 46 -0.93 -0.78 11.58
N SER A 47 0.18 -1.45 11.91
CA SER A 47 0.36 -2.13 13.19
C SER A 47 0.24 -1.18 14.39
N GLY A 48 0.69 0.07 14.23
CA GLY A 48 0.59 1.11 15.25
C GLY A 48 -0.83 1.65 15.38
N VAL A 49 -1.55 1.83 14.26
CA VAL A 49 -2.93 2.34 14.26
C VAL A 49 -3.88 1.36 14.93
N LEU A 50 -3.70 0.05 14.72
CA LEU A 50 -4.54 -1.01 15.29
C LEU A 50 -4.54 -1.05 16.83
N ILE A 51 -3.52 -0.47 17.47
CA ILE A 51 -3.39 -0.41 18.94
C ILE A 51 -3.66 0.99 19.51
N MET A 52 -3.95 1.99 18.68
CA MET A 52 -4.27 3.32 19.18
C MET A 52 -5.62 3.33 19.89
N ASP A 53 -5.70 4.01 21.03
CA ASP A 53 -6.92 4.12 21.83
C ASP A 53 -8.12 4.59 20.98
N SER A 54 -7.94 5.59 20.11
CA SER A 54 -8.99 6.07 19.20
C SER A 54 -9.54 4.96 18.30
N PHE A 55 -8.66 4.15 17.70
CA PHE A 55 -9.07 3.07 16.82
C PHE A 55 -9.75 1.94 17.60
N LEU A 56 -9.24 1.63 18.79
CA LEU A 56 -9.84 0.63 19.67
C LEU A 56 -11.23 1.06 20.14
N TYR A 57 -11.45 2.33 20.49
CA TYR A 57 -12.78 2.81 20.88
C TYR A 57 -13.78 2.76 19.72
N ASP A 58 -13.33 3.05 18.49
CA ASP A 58 -14.21 3.06 17.32
C ASP A 58 -14.52 1.68 16.76
N TYR A 59 -13.60 0.70 16.89
CA TYR A 59 -13.72 -0.62 16.23
C TYR A 59 -13.57 -1.84 17.15
N CYS A 60 -12.93 -1.74 18.33
CA CYS A 60 -12.77 -2.88 19.23
C CYS A 60 -13.78 -2.84 20.40
N VAL A 61 -13.90 -1.69 21.07
CA VAL A 61 -14.79 -1.52 22.22
C VAL A 61 -16.25 -1.58 21.76
N GLY A 62 -17.07 -2.36 22.45
CA GLY A 62 -18.48 -2.56 22.10
C GLY A 62 -18.72 -3.65 21.05
N TRP A 63 -17.70 -4.06 20.29
CA TRP A 63 -17.79 -5.21 19.40
C TRP A 63 -17.92 -6.49 20.23
N HIS A 64 -18.97 -7.28 20.03
CA HIS A 64 -19.23 -8.51 20.81
C HIS A 64 -19.18 -8.31 22.35
N ASN A 65 -19.52 -7.11 22.85
CA ASN A 65 -19.39 -6.71 24.26
C ASN A 65 -17.95 -6.74 24.82
N PHE A 66 -16.94 -6.48 23.98
CA PHE A 66 -15.57 -6.32 24.45
C PHE A 66 -15.39 -5.04 25.25
N THR A 67 -14.67 -5.18 26.37
CA THR A 67 -14.25 -4.07 27.22
C THR A 67 -12.93 -3.50 26.75
N TYR A 68 -12.65 -2.25 27.12
CA TYR A 68 -11.39 -1.57 26.79
C TYR A 68 -10.15 -2.35 27.29
N GLU A 69 -10.22 -2.96 28.47
CA GLU A 69 -9.11 -3.77 29.02
C GLU A 69 -8.79 -5.00 28.16
N GLN A 70 -9.79 -5.63 27.56
CA GLN A 70 -9.60 -6.77 26.66
C GLN A 70 -8.99 -6.36 25.32
N CYS A 71 -9.28 -5.13 24.86
CA CYS A 71 -8.75 -4.58 23.62
C CYS A 71 -7.28 -4.14 23.71
N ILE A 72 -6.76 -3.91 24.94
CA ILE A 72 -5.38 -3.49 25.22
C ILE A 72 -4.53 -4.62 25.84
N ALA A 73 -5.14 -5.78 26.10
CA ALA A 73 -4.43 -6.94 26.59
C ALA A 73 -3.24 -7.32 25.68
N SER A 74 -2.30 -8.09 26.23
CA SER A 74 -1.16 -8.57 25.45
C SER A 74 -1.65 -9.39 24.24
N THR A 75 -0.89 -9.42 23.15
CA THR A 75 -1.28 -10.09 21.89
C THR A 75 -1.70 -11.56 22.07
N SER A 76 -1.21 -12.23 23.12
CA SER A 76 -1.57 -13.61 23.48
C SER A 76 -2.93 -13.78 24.16
N GLU A 77 -3.47 -12.72 24.75
CA GLU A 77 -4.72 -12.71 25.53
C GLU A 77 -5.85 -11.94 24.83
N LEU A 78 -5.56 -11.42 23.65
CA LEU A 78 -6.48 -10.64 22.85
C LEU A 78 -7.64 -11.52 22.34
N PRO A 79 -8.88 -11.00 22.26
CA PRO A 79 -10.02 -11.78 21.79
C PRO A 79 -9.80 -12.39 20.39
N SER A 80 -10.24 -13.63 20.19
CA SER A 80 -10.11 -14.35 18.90
C SER A 80 -10.78 -13.62 17.74
N GLU A 81 -11.92 -12.98 18.00
CA GLU A 81 -12.65 -12.22 16.97
C GLU A 81 -11.88 -10.97 16.54
N TRP A 82 -11.27 -10.25 17.50
CA TRP A 82 -10.48 -9.06 17.20
C TRP A 82 -9.17 -9.42 16.47
N THR A 83 -8.47 -10.45 16.93
CA THR A 83 -7.28 -10.95 16.22
C THR A 83 -7.62 -11.42 14.82
N THR A 84 -8.73 -12.14 14.62
CA THR A 84 -9.22 -12.55 13.30
C THR A 84 -9.51 -11.33 12.42
N PHE A 85 -10.15 -10.29 12.96
CA PHE A 85 -10.40 -9.05 12.23
C PHE A 85 -9.10 -8.36 11.79
N THR A 86 -8.17 -8.13 12.71
CA THR A 86 -6.89 -7.46 12.42
C THR A 86 -6.03 -8.26 11.42
N VAL A 87 -6.07 -9.59 11.47
CA VAL A 87 -5.40 -10.46 10.50
C VAL A 87 -6.05 -10.31 9.12
N TRP A 88 -7.37 -10.44 9.02
CA TRP A 88 -8.06 -10.26 7.73
C TRP A 88 -7.89 -8.86 7.15
N TYR A 89 -7.86 -7.84 7.99
CA TYR A 89 -7.57 -6.47 7.60
C TYR A 89 -6.19 -6.33 6.94
N ASN A 90 -5.15 -6.92 7.52
CA ASN A 90 -3.82 -6.95 6.90
C ASN A 90 -3.78 -7.85 5.65
N MET A 91 -4.53 -8.95 5.62
CA MET A 91 -4.58 -9.85 4.47
C MET A 91 -5.31 -9.24 3.26
N ALA A 92 -6.39 -8.48 3.49
CA ALA A 92 -7.11 -7.78 2.44
C ALA A 92 -6.17 -6.84 1.65
N TYR A 93 -5.36 -6.06 2.36
CA TYR A 93 -4.31 -5.22 1.76
C TYR A 93 -3.32 -6.03 0.92
N ASN A 94 -2.76 -7.11 1.49
CA ASN A 94 -1.78 -7.94 0.77
C ASN A 94 -2.38 -8.64 -0.46
N LEU A 95 -3.62 -9.11 -0.38
CA LEU A 95 -4.36 -9.70 -1.49
C LEU A 95 -4.66 -8.64 -2.58
N GLY A 96 -5.07 -7.44 -2.19
CA GLY A 96 -5.27 -6.31 -3.09
C GLY A 96 -3.99 -5.94 -3.83
N CYS A 97 -2.85 -5.95 -3.14
CA CYS A 97 -1.54 -5.68 -3.74
C CYS A 97 -1.09 -6.78 -4.69
N LEU A 98 -1.34 -8.05 -4.34
CA LEU A 98 -1.06 -9.19 -5.21
C LEU A 98 -1.87 -9.12 -6.52
N GLY A 99 -3.18 -8.89 -6.40
CA GLY A 99 -4.06 -8.72 -7.57
C GLY A 99 -3.71 -7.47 -8.38
N GLY A 100 -3.44 -6.36 -7.69
CA GLY A 100 -3.03 -5.09 -8.28
C GLY A 100 -1.71 -5.18 -9.03
N ALA A 101 -0.73 -5.96 -8.55
CA ALA A 101 0.52 -6.19 -9.25
C ALA A 101 0.31 -6.97 -10.57
N PHE A 102 -0.58 -7.97 -10.57
CA PHE A 102 -0.91 -8.74 -11.75
C PHE A 102 -1.61 -7.88 -12.83
N VAL A 103 -2.63 -7.13 -12.44
CA VAL A 103 -3.37 -6.23 -13.34
C VAL A 103 -2.50 -5.04 -13.76
N GLY A 104 -1.69 -4.52 -12.85
CA GLY A 104 -0.83 -3.36 -13.04
C GLY A 104 0.18 -3.54 -14.16
N GLY A 105 0.73 -4.75 -14.35
CA GLY A 105 1.60 -5.05 -15.49
C GLY A 105 0.89 -4.87 -16.84
N ILE A 106 -0.30 -5.48 -16.97
CA ILE A 106 -1.12 -5.40 -18.20
C ILE A 106 -1.55 -3.94 -18.49
N VAL A 107 -1.94 -3.22 -17.43
CA VAL A 107 -2.34 -1.81 -17.52
C VAL A 107 -1.15 -0.92 -17.90
N ALA A 108 0.03 -1.17 -17.34
CA ALA A 108 1.25 -0.42 -17.66
C ALA A 108 1.67 -0.57 -19.13
N ASP A 109 1.50 -1.76 -19.69
CA ASP A 109 1.86 -2.03 -21.09
C ASP A 109 0.86 -1.39 -22.07
N LYS A 110 -0.43 -1.27 -21.71
CA LYS A 110 -1.46 -0.68 -22.59
C LYS A 110 -1.63 0.84 -22.46
N LEU A 111 -1.63 1.37 -21.24
CA LEU A 111 -1.93 2.79 -20.94
C LEU A 111 -0.66 3.63 -20.75
N GLY A 112 0.50 2.99 -20.66
CA GLY A 112 1.80 3.63 -20.45
C GLY A 112 2.09 3.91 -18.97
N ARG A 113 3.36 3.77 -18.59
CA ARG A 113 3.84 3.80 -17.19
C ARG A 113 3.46 5.06 -16.42
N ARG A 114 3.48 6.24 -17.05
CA ARG A 114 3.14 7.52 -16.40
C ARG A 114 1.69 7.56 -15.96
N TRP A 115 0.77 7.13 -16.82
CA TRP A 115 -0.66 7.12 -16.52
C TRP A 115 -0.99 6.07 -15.47
N THR A 116 -0.33 4.91 -15.50
CA THR A 116 -0.51 3.85 -14.48
C THR A 116 -0.14 4.34 -13.09
N ILE A 117 0.97 5.07 -12.92
CA ILE A 117 1.38 5.63 -11.63
C ILE A 117 0.33 6.64 -11.14
N PHE A 118 -0.17 7.51 -12.03
CA PHE A 118 -1.18 8.50 -11.67
C PHE A 118 -2.51 7.86 -11.25
N THR A 119 -3.00 6.87 -12.00
CA THR A 119 -4.24 6.16 -11.66
C THR A 119 -4.11 5.36 -10.37
N ALA A 120 -2.95 4.76 -10.10
CA ALA A 120 -2.69 4.07 -8.84
C ALA A 120 -2.74 5.03 -7.65
N GLY A 121 -2.16 6.23 -7.79
CA GLY A 121 -2.25 7.28 -6.77
C GLY A 121 -3.69 7.74 -6.52
N LEU A 122 -4.49 7.89 -7.58
CA LEU A 122 -5.90 8.27 -7.44
C LEU A 122 -6.73 7.19 -6.71
N LEU A 123 -6.52 5.91 -7.05
CA LEU A 123 -7.16 4.80 -6.34
C LEU A 123 -6.75 4.78 -4.85
N PHE A 124 -5.46 5.02 -4.55
CA PHE A 124 -4.98 5.11 -3.17
C PHE A 124 -5.64 6.26 -2.39
N CYS A 125 -5.79 7.44 -3.00
CA CYS A 125 -6.47 8.57 -2.36
C CYS A 125 -7.96 8.27 -2.09
N ILE A 126 -8.64 7.58 -2.99
CA ILE A 126 -10.05 7.19 -2.81
C ILE A 126 -10.18 6.17 -1.67
N GLY A 127 -9.32 5.13 -1.65
CA GLY A 127 -9.33 4.11 -0.59
C GLY A 127 -9.05 4.70 0.79
N THR A 128 -8.01 5.53 0.92
CA THR A 128 -7.66 6.20 2.19
C THR A 128 -8.79 7.13 2.66
N SER A 129 -9.41 7.88 1.76
CA SER A 129 -10.59 8.70 2.10
C SER A 129 -11.75 7.84 2.60
N TRP A 130 -11.97 6.67 2.01
CA TRP A 130 -13.01 5.74 2.43
C TRP A 130 -12.77 5.20 3.83
N VAL A 131 -11.52 4.88 4.18
CA VAL A 131 -11.14 4.48 5.55
C VAL A 131 -11.48 5.60 6.54
N CYS A 132 -11.13 6.85 6.22
CA CYS A 132 -11.34 7.99 7.11
C CYS A 132 -12.81 8.39 7.33
N PHE A 133 -13.67 8.18 6.33
CA PHE A 133 -15.10 8.54 6.43
C PHE A 133 -16.00 7.40 6.90
N ASN A 134 -15.44 6.23 7.20
CA ASN A 134 -16.23 5.09 7.65
C ASN A 134 -16.84 5.36 9.03
N LYS A 135 -18.08 4.89 9.24
CA LYS A 135 -18.75 4.97 10.54
C LYS A 135 -18.07 4.01 11.53
N ALA A 136 -18.10 4.38 12.80
CA ALA A 136 -17.63 3.51 13.88
C ALA A 136 -18.38 2.16 13.85
N GLN A 137 -17.68 1.07 14.19
CA GLN A 137 -18.18 -0.31 14.25
C GLN A 137 -18.59 -0.98 12.92
N GLU A 138 -18.37 -0.35 11.76
CA GLU A 138 -18.66 -0.95 10.45
C GLU A 138 -17.43 -1.67 9.87
N HIS A 139 -17.13 -2.85 10.43
CA HIS A 139 -15.94 -3.67 10.12
C HIS A 139 -15.91 -4.15 8.66
N ASN A 140 -17.07 -4.43 8.05
CA ASN A 140 -17.16 -4.86 6.65
C ASN A 140 -16.71 -3.77 5.68
N LEU A 141 -17.10 -2.53 5.93
CA LEU A 141 -16.69 -1.38 5.11
C LEU A 141 -15.19 -1.13 5.27
N MET A 142 -14.64 -1.41 6.45
CA MET A 142 -13.21 -1.29 6.72
C MET A 142 -12.41 -2.31 5.90
N TYR A 143 -12.89 -3.53 5.71
CA TYR A 143 -12.22 -4.53 4.86
C TYR A 143 -12.21 -4.16 3.37
N ILE A 144 -13.28 -3.55 2.88
CA ILE A 144 -13.39 -3.17 1.46
C ILE A 144 -12.53 -1.95 1.14
N ALA A 145 -12.42 -1.02 2.10
CA ALA A 145 -11.62 0.18 1.96
C ALA A 145 -10.11 -0.08 1.95
N ARG A 146 -9.71 -1.24 2.47
CA ARG A 146 -8.33 -1.61 2.74
C ARG A 146 -7.66 -2.36 1.60
#